data_AF-A0A9Q5C1D1-F1
#
_entry.id   AF-A0A9Q5C1D1-F1
#
_cell.length_a   1.000
_cell.length_b   1.000
_cell.length_c   1.000
_cell.angle_alpha   90.00
_cell.angle_beta   90.00
_cell.angle_gamma   90.00
#
_symmetry.space_group_name_H-M   'P 1'
#
loop_
_entity.id
_entity.type
_entity.pdbx_description
1 polymer ?
#
loop_
_entity_poly.entity_id
_entity_poly.type
_entity_poly.pdbx_seq_one_letter_code
_entity_poly.pdbx_strand_id
1 'polypeptide(L)'
;MKSDLLKLLLPITTLFLAGCSGFERTIDVPERTLLTSIDEYNTSLNKRSLHIFDPLNIEPRVNQLQLERRADQFTLIADWTTLKGKEYRGVPSTDYAEEVVRRFLVTAPKTNLESHLLAANDLAQFSSDFSFKPLSKLDPYQLDSEQFQFVAEDLISLLNALHQQSAQVRGFQTIVILTDWSVVDENLVNAINRLRQAYRYPEGHLIQSKTPKWMSPKELKGSCIYLIGISNSLSRSLIDQIGDCGFSSAADKIMPPEQMAHFVERVLYKGPKDSDGDGVFDYKDQCPRTALNALVNFNGCEKFADE
;
A
#
# COMPACT_ATOMS: atom_id res chain seq x y z
N MET A 1 -71.35 -1.38 -20.52
CA MET A 1 -70.40 -2.27 -19.80
C MET A 1 -68.94 -1.83 -19.98
N LYS A 2 -68.60 -0.55 -19.71
CA LYS A 2 -67.21 -0.06 -19.84
C LYS A 2 -66.81 0.94 -18.74
N SER A 3 -67.56 0.99 -17.65
CA SER A 3 -67.33 1.91 -16.51
C SER A 3 -66.75 1.25 -15.26
N ASP A 4 -66.70 -0.08 -15.20
CA ASP A 4 -66.36 -0.79 -13.96
C ASP A 4 -64.92 -1.32 -13.93
N LEU A 5 -64.21 -1.32 -15.06
CA LEU A 5 -62.82 -1.78 -15.11
C LEU A 5 -61.83 -0.72 -14.59
N LEU A 6 -62.18 0.57 -14.64
CA LEU A 6 -61.28 1.66 -14.24
C LEU A 6 -61.27 1.91 -12.72
N LYS A 7 -62.28 1.45 -11.98
CA LYS A 7 -62.38 1.61 -10.52
C LYS A 7 -61.62 0.54 -9.74
N LEU A 8 -61.20 -0.55 -10.40
CA LEU A 8 -60.44 -1.62 -9.76
C LEU A 8 -58.92 -1.44 -9.84
N LEU A 9 -58.43 -0.52 -10.68
CA LEU A 9 -57.00 -0.29 -10.89
C LEU A 9 -56.40 0.82 -10.01
N LEU A 10 -57.22 1.70 -9.42
CA LEU A 10 -56.74 2.78 -8.54
C LEU A 10 -56.28 2.36 -7.13
N PRO A 11 -56.83 1.30 -6.47
CA PRO A 11 -56.33 0.90 -5.14
C PRO A 11 -55.10 -0.01 -5.22
N ILE A 12 -54.75 -0.54 -6.40
CA ILE A 12 -53.62 -1.47 -6.55
C ILE A 12 -52.31 -0.71 -6.76
N THR A 13 -52.33 0.49 -7.36
CA THR A 13 -51.13 1.32 -7.54
C THR A 13 -50.73 2.09 -6.27
N THR A 14 -51.65 2.31 -5.34
CA THR A 14 -51.35 2.96 -4.04
C THR A 14 -50.76 1.98 -3.01
N LEU A 15 -50.93 0.67 -3.18
CA LEU A 15 -50.34 -0.34 -2.29
C LEU A 15 -48.86 -0.65 -2.57
N PHE A 16 -48.34 -0.31 -3.76
CA PHE A 16 -46.95 -0.56 -4.14
C PHE A 16 -45.96 0.57 -3.78
N LEU A 17 -46.46 1.70 -3.25
CA LEU A 17 -45.64 2.87 -2.89
C LEU A 17 -45.33 3.00 -1.38
N ALA A 18 -45.78 2.05 -0.55
CA ALA A 18 -45.51 2.02 0.89
C ALA A 18 -44.44 0.97 1.29
N GLY A 19 -43.54 0.63 0.37
CA GLY A 19 -42.62 -0.50 0.50
C GLY A 19 -41.13 -0.16 0.46
N CYS A 20 -40.71 1.05 0.82
CA CYS A 20 -39.28 1.38 1.02
C CYS A 20 -39.10 2.45 2.10
N SER A 21 -39.59 2.20 3.32
CA SER A 21 -39.17 2.97 4.50
C SER A 21 -38.37 2.06 5.43
N GLY A 22 -37.05 2.21 5.39
CA GLY A 22 -36.13 1.96 6.50
C GLY A 22 -36.06 0.53 7.05
N PHE A 23 -35.28 -0.34 6.39
CA PHE A 23 -34.52 -1.36 7.12
C PHE A 23 -33.11 -0.84 7.38
N GLU A 24 -32.99 0.22 8.17
CA GLU A 24 -31.76 0.43 8.93
C GLU A 24 -31.95 -0.40 10.20
N ARG A 25 -31.12 -1.44 10.38
CA ARG A 25 -31.10 -2.18 11.65
C ARG A 25 -30.64 -1.19 12.71
N THR A 26 -31.59 -0.64 13.45
CA THR A 26 -31.29 0.05 14.70
C THR A 26 -30.51 -0.92 15.58
N ILE A 27 -29.29 -0.55 15.94
CA ILE A 27 -28.46 -1.30 16.86
C ILE A 27 -29.25 -1.40 18.17
N ASP A 28 -29.63 -2.62 18.54
CA ASP A 28 -30.28 -2.89 19.81
C ASP A 28 -29.20 -2.82 20.90
N VAL A 29 -29.06 -1.64 21.50
CA VAL A 29 -28.13 -1.43 22.61
C VAL A 29 -28.86 -1.87 23.88
N PRO A 30 -28.41 -2.94 24.56
CA PRO A 30 -29.07 -3.41 25.77
C PRO A 30 -28.98 -2.33 26.85
N GLU A 31 -30.14 -1.83 27.26
CA GLU A 31 -30.26 -0.85 28.33
C GLU A 31 -29.84 -1.51 29.66
N ARG A 32 -28.64 -1.18 30.14
CA ARG A 32 -28.16 -1.61 31.45
C ARG A 32 -28.68 -0.63 32.49
N THR A 33 -29.78 -0.98 33.13
CA THR A 33 -30.54 -0.17 34.10
C THR A 33 -29.80 0.22 35.39
N LEU A 34 -28.50 -0.07 35.51
CA LEU A 34 -27.69 0.16 36.71
C LEU A 34 -26.33 0.84 36.44
N LEU A 35 -26.15 1.47 35.27
CA LEU A 35 -25.00 2.35 34.99
C LEU A 35 -25.44 3.81 35.06
N THR A 36 -25.84 4.28 36.25
CA THR A 36 -26.02 5.73 36.49
C THR A 36 -24.70 6.50 36.57
N SER A 37 -23.57 5.80 36.53
CA SER A 37 -22.25 6.35 36.31
C SER A 37 -21.80 5.91 34.91
N ILE A 38 -21.80 6.86 33.98
CA ILE A 38 -20.99 6.74 32.77
C ILE A 38 -19.56 6.95 33.26
N ASP A 39 -18.77 5.89 33.33
CA ASP A 39 -17.33 6.04 33.52
C ASP A 39 -16.79 6.96 32.42
N GLU A 40 -15.84 7.84 32.74
CA GLU A 40 -15.20 8.65 31.71
C GLU A 40 -14.73 7.74 30.58
N TYR A 41 -15.17 8.05 29.36
CA TYR A 41 -14.72 7.31 28.19
C TYR A 41 -13.20 7.27 28.22
N ASN A 42 -12.62 6.07 28.28
CA ASN A 42 -11.18 5.93 28.37
C ASN A 42 -10.55 6.36 27.03
N THR A 43 -10.36 7.67 26.87
CA THR A 43 -9.75 8.28 25.68
C THR A 43 -8.29 7.89 25.53
N SER A 44 -7.65 7.28 26.53
CA SER A 44 -6.29 6.77 26.40
C SER A 44 -6.12 5.72 25.30
N LEU A 45 -7.19 4.98 24.98
CA LEU A 45 -7.23 4.02 23.87
C LEU A 45 -7.42 4.68 22.49
N ASN A 46 -7.90 5.93 22.46
CA ASN A 46 -8.20 6.70 21.25
C ASN A 46 -7.40 8.02 21.18
N LYS A 47 -6.24 8.11 21.85
CA LYS A 47 -5.44 9.35 21.92
C LYS A 47 -4.98 9.89 20.55
N ARG A 48 -5.05 9.08 19.49
CA ARG A 48 -4.51 9.43 18.16
C ARG A 48 -5.40 9.08 16.96
N SER A 49 -6.59 8.50 17.14
CA SER A 49 -7.39 8.12 15.96
C SER A 49 -8.01 9.36 15.34
N LEU A 50 -7.38 9.87 14.29
CA LEU A 50 -7.87 11.02 13.53
C LEU A 50 -9.28 10.80 12.99
N HIS A 51 -9.63 9.54 12.72
CA HIS A 51 -10.98 9.06 12.41
C HIS A 51 -11.11 7.58 12.81
N ILE A 52 -12.36 7.11 12.96
CA ILE A 52 -12.67 5.67 13.00
C ILE A 52 -12.18 5.05 11.69
N PHE A 53 -11.42 3.97 11.79
CA PHE A 53 -10.88 3.24 10.65
C PHE A 53 -11.17 1.76 10.81
N ASP A 54 -11.96 1.22 9.89
CA ASP A 54 -12.27 -0.20 9.82
C ASP A 54 -11.46 -0.82 8.67
N PRO A 55 -10.39 -1.60 8.95
CA PRO A 55 -9.53 -2.14 7.91
C PRO A 55 -10.27 -3.16 7.04
N LEU A 56 -10.12 -3.06 5.72
CA LEU A 56 -10.60 -4.08 4.80
C LEU A 56 -9.57 -5.20 4.67
N ASN A 57 -9.98 -6.43 4.95
CA ASN A 57 -9.11 -7.59 4.76
C ASN A 57 -8.89 -7.86 3.25
N ILE A 58 -7.64 -7.75 2.79
CA ILE A 58 -7.25 -7.98 1.40
C ILE A 58 -6.92 -9.45 1.09
N GLU A 59 -6.74 -10.32 2.09
CA GLU A 59 -6.38 -11.73 1.91
C GLU A 59 -7.34 -12.52 1.01
N PRO A 60 -8.67 -12.37 1.10
CA PRO A 60 -9.59 -13.10 0.22
C PRO A 60 -9.32 -12.82 -1.26
N ARG A 61 -9.06 -11.54 -1.59
CA ARG A 61 -8.77 -11.10 -2.95
C ARG A 61 -7.39 -11.56 -3.40
N VAL A 62 -6.37 -11.45 -2.55
CA VAL A 62 -5.01 -11.95 -2.80
C VAL A 62 -5.04 -13.43 -3.15
N ASN A 63 -5.77 -14.23 -2.37
CA ASN A 63 -5.88 -15.67 -2.58
C ASN A 63 -6.68 -16.01 -3.84
N GLN A 64 -7.81 -15.33 -4.06
CA GLN A 64 -8.67 -15.55 -5.23
C GLN A 64 -7.93 -15.27 -6.55
N LEU A 65 -7.16 -14.18 -6.59
CA LEU A 65 -6.42 -13.77 -7.79
C LEU A 65 -5.00 -14.32 -7.84
N GLN A 66 -4.58 -15.13 -6.86
CA GLN A 66 -3.22 -15.65 -6.74
C GLN A 66 -2.15 -14.56 -6.93
N LEU A 67 -2.32 -13.43 -6.23
CA LEU A 67 -1.42 -12.29 -6.36
C LEU A 67 -0.02 -12.65 -5.86
N GLU A 68 0.98 -12.32 -6.68
CA GLU A 68 2.36 -12.56 -6.32
C GLU A 68 2.91 -11.43 -5.44
N ARG A 69 3.79 -11.78 -4.50
CA ARG A 69 4.48 -10.78 -3.67
C ARG A 69 5.38 -9.89 -4.53
N ARG A 70 5.36 -8.59 -4.26
CA ARG A 70 6.17 -7.59 -4.95
C ARG A 70 7.60 -7.54 -4.42
N ALA A 71 7.76 -7.64 -3.10
CA ALA A 71 9.02 -7.38 -2.43
C ALA A 71 9.35 -8.44 -1.38
N ASP A 72 10.65 -8.65 -1.21
CA ASP A 72 11.22 -9.47 -0.15
C ASP A 72 11.45 -8.65 1.12
N GLN A 73 11.59 -7.33 0.96
CA GLN A 73 11.89 -6.38 2.03
C GLN A 73 11.09 -5.09 1.89
N PHE A 74 10.68 -4.54 3.03
CA PHE A 74 9.83 -3.35 3.13
C PHE A 74 10.49 -2.27 3.98
N THR A 75 10.72 -1.09 3.43
CA THR A 75 11.29 0.04 4.16
C THR A 75 10.24 1.15 4.24
N LEU A 76 9.93 1.57 5.45
CA LEU A 76 9.16 2.77 5.71
C LEU A 76 10.12 3.88 6.15
N ILE A 77 10.03 5.02 5.49
CA ILE A 77 10.82 6.21 5.76
C ILE A 77 9.88 7.31 6.20
N ALA A 78 10.16 7.91 7.35
CA ALA A 78 9.44 9.09 7.81
C ALA A 78 10.38 10.29 7.96
N ASP A 79 10.03 11.37 7.28
CA ASP A 79 10.78 12.62 7.34
C ASP A 79 10.23 13.52 8.45
N TRP A 80 10.65 13.26 9.69
CA TRP A 80 10.21 14.04 10.83
C TRP A 80 10.70 15.48 10.79
N THR A 81 11.79 15.75 10.09
CA THR A 81 12.33 17.12 9.98
C THR A 81 11.38 18.08 9.31
N THR A 82 10.64 17.62 8.29
CA THR A 82 9.71 18.47 7.54
C THR A 82 8.30 18.44 8.08
N LEU A 83 7.96 17.44 8.90
CA LEU A 83 6.65 17.27 9.53
C LEU A 83 6.54 17.92 10.91
N LYS A 84 7.65 17.98 11.66
CA LYS A 84 7.69 18.53 13.03
C LYS A 84 7.28 20.00 13.04
N GLY A 85 6.39 20.36 13.97
CA GLY A 85 5.91 21.73 14.14
C GLY A 85 4.91 22.20 13.08
N LYS A 86 4.51 21.34 12.15
CA LYS A 86 3.42 21.60 11.20
C LYS A 86 2.12 20.95 11.67
N GLU A 87 1.02 21.51 11.20
CA GLU A 87 -0.31 20.95 11.37
C GLU A 87 -0.98 20.75 10.02
N TYR A 88 -1.79 19.71 9.93
CA TYR A 88 -2.66 19.44 8.80
C TYR A 88 -4.05 19.06 9.30
N ARG A 89 -5.08 19.76 8.82
CA ARG A 89 -6.48 19.60 9.27
C ARG A 89 -6.66 19.74 10.80
N GLY A 90 -5.86 20.61 11.42
CA GLY A 90 -5.92 20.89 12.87
C GLY A 90 -5.23 19.83 13.74
N VAL A 91 -4.37 19.01 13.15
CA VAL A 91 -3.67 17.90 13.81
C VAL A 91 -2.18 18.01 13.49
N PRO A 92 -1.27 17.73 14.44
CA PRO A 92 0.16 17.64 14.15
C PRO A 92 0.45 16.72 12.96
N SER A 93 1.25 17.19 12.01
CA SER A 93 1.57 16.43 10.79
C SER A 93 2.33 15.12 11.11
N THR A 94 3.04 15.06 12.23
CA THR A 94 3.66 13.83 12.75
C THR A 94 2.62 12.78 13.12
N ASP A 95 1.59 13.17 13.87
CA ASP A 95 0.51 12.28 14.29
C ASP A 95 -0.30 11.81 13.07
N TYR A 96 -0.48 12.70 12.10
CA TYR A 96 -1.10 12.36 10.83
C TYR A 96 -0.30 11.31 10.06
N ALA A 97 1.03 11.44 10.00
CA ALA A 97 1.90 10.47 9.37
C ALA A 97 1.91 9.12 10.12
N GLU A 98 2.00 9.13 11.45
CA GLU A 98 1.88 7.92 12.27
C GLU A 98 0.56 7.18 12.00
N GLU A 99 -0.55 7.91 11.86
CA GLU A 99 -1.85 7.32 11.56
C GLU A 99 -1.90 6.68 10.16
N VAL A 100 -1.25 7.27 9.14
CA VAL A 100 -1.11 6.65 7.81
C VAL A 100 -0.40 5.30 7.93
N VAL A 101 0.68 5.25 8.72
CA VAL A 101 1.47 4.03 8.94
C VAL A 101 0.64 3.00 9.71
N ARG A 102 -0.04 3.41 10.78
CA ARG A 102 -0.93 2.54 11.54
C ARG A 102 -1.97 1.89 10.64
N ARG A 103 -2.66 2.68 9.81
CA ARG A 103 -3.68 2.19 8.85
C ARG A 103 -3.10 1.21 7.85
N PHE A 104 -1.91 1.48 7.35
CA PHE A 104 -1.18 0.54 6.50
C PHE A 104 -0.93 -0.78 7.22
N LEU A 105 -0.36 -0.73 8.43
CA LEU A 105 0.02 -1.92 9.21
C LEU A 105 -1.18 -2.78 9.62
N VAL A 106 -2.30 -2.19 10.01
CA VAL A 106 -3.52 -2.96 10.37
C VAL A 106 -4.21 -3.58 9.15
N THR A 107 -4.01 -3.00 7.96
CA THR A 107 -4.60 -3.49 6.70
C THR A 107 -3.67 -4.50 6.01
N ALA A 108 -2.37 -4.40 6.25
CA ALA A 108 -1.38 -5.32 5.73
C ALA A 108 -1.57 -6.74 6.28
N PRO A 109 -1.42 -7.77 5.44
CA PRO A 109 -1.53 -9.15 5.86
C PRO A 109 -0.34 -9.50 6.77
N LYS A 110 -0.60 -10.33 7.78
CA LYS A 110 0.42 -10.77 8.76
C LYS A 110 1.37 -11.76 8.09
N THR A 111 2.33 -11.23 7.35
CA THR A 111 3.34 -12.00 6.61
C THR A 111 4.71 -11.88 7.28
N ASN A 112 5.62 -12.82 7.01
CA ASN A 112 7.02 -12.75 7.43
C ASN A 112 7.83 -11.84 6.48
N LEU A 113 7.31 -10.65 6.20
CA LEU A 113 8.02 -9.66 5.40
C LEU A 113 9.04 -8.95 6.30
N GLU A 114 10.30 -8.95 5.89
CA GLU A 114 11.35 -8.23 6.62
C GLU A 114 11.19 -6.73 6.39
N SER A 115 11.26 -5.94 7.47
CA SER A 115 10.96 -4.52 7.42
C SER A 115 11.97 -3.62 8.13
N HIS A 116 12.06 -2.37 7.64
CA HIS A 116 12.81 -1.26 8.23
C HIS A 116 11.86 -0.11 8.53
N LEU A 117 12.00 0.50 9.71
CA LEU A 117 11.40 1.79 10.03
C LEU A 117 12.54 2.79 10.22
N LEU A 118 12.72 3.67 9.24
CA LEU A 118 13.80 4.66 9.22
C LEU A 118 13.22 6.06 9.29
N ALA A 119 13.93 6.97 9.93
CA ALA A 119 13.52 8.35 9.96
C ALA A 119 14.67 9.33 9.79
N ALA A 120 14.36 10.45 9.15
CA ALA A 120 15.20 11.65 9.17
C ALA A 120 14.75 12.53 10.33
N ASN A 121 15.69 12.99 11.15
CA ASN A 121 15.39 13.80 12.32
C ASN A 121 16.48 14.85 12.56
N ASP A 122 16.12 16.00 13.14
CA ASP A 122 17.03 17.12 13.42
C ASP A 122 17.95 16.86 14.65
N LEU A 123 17.96 15.63 15.15
CA LEU A 123 18.73 15.21 16.32
C LEU A 123 20.14 14.77 15.95
N ALA A 124 21.13 15.06 16.81
CA ALA A 124 22.54 14.77 16.55
C ALA A 124 22.97 13.30 16.76
N GLN A 125 22.04 12.39 17.06
CA GLN A 125 22.34 10.97 17.28
C GLN A 125 21.74 10.13 16.15
N PHE A 126 22.62 9.63 15.28
CA PHE A 126 22.24 8.79 14.15
C PHE A 126 22.72 7.36 14.37
N SER A 127 21.81 6.42 14.12
CA SER A 127 22.09 4.99 14.09
C SER A 127 22.73 4.61 12.76
N SER A 128 23.75 3.76 12.82
CA SER A 128 24.25 3.03 11.65
C SER A 128 23.59 1.65 11.48
N ASP A 129 22.62 1.33 12.34
CA ASP A 129 21.86 0.10 12.29
C ASP A 129 20.76 0.19 11.22
N PHE A 130 20.86 -0.68 10.22
CA PHE A 130 19.85 -0.95 9.20
C PHE A 130 19.35 -2.39 9.34
N SER A 131 19.17 -2.88 10.57
CA SER A 131 18.70 -4.24 10.83
C SER A 131 17.23 -4.40 10.48
N PHE A 132 16.92 -5.50 9.77
CA PHE A 132 15.55 -5.86 9.46
C PHE A 132 14.84 -6.45 10.68
N LYS A 133 13.56 -6.11 10.81
CA LYS A 133 12.64 -6.71 11.76
C LYS A 133 11.41 -7.22 11.01
N PRO A 134 10.87 -8.41 11.34
CA PRO A 134 9.64 -8.87 10.74
C PRO A 134 8.50 -7.87 10.94
N LEU A 135 7.79 -7.53 9.87
CA LEU A 135 6.66 -6.59 9.88
C LEU A 135 5.58 -7.01 10.89
N SER A 136 5.39 -8.31 11.05
CA SER A 136 4.45 -8.91 12.02
C SER A 136 4.76 -8.60 13.49
N LYS A 137 5.98 -8.14 13.80
CA LYS A 137 6.37 -7.73 15.17
C LYS A 137 6.07 -6.25 15.46
N LEU A 138 5.68 -5.46 14.47
CA LEU A 138 5.28 -4.09 14.69
C LEU A 138 3.86 -4.07 15.25
N ASP A 139 3.70 -3.50 16.44
CA ASP A 139 2.37 -3.25 17.01
C ASP A 139 1.85 -1.91 16.47
N PRO A 140 0.81 -1.92 15.60
CA PRO A 140 0.28 -0.69 15.03
C PRO A 140 -0.28 0.27 16.10
N TYR A 141 -0.71 -0.22 17.26
CA TYR A 141 -1.31 0.62 18.31
C TYR A 141 -0.29 1.20 19.29
N GLN A 142 0.97 0.75 19.23
CA GLN A 142 2.08 1.27 20.01
C GLN A 142 3.13 1.95 19.12
N LEU A 143 2.78 2.25 17.87
CA LEU A 143 3.68 2.93 16.95
C LEU A 143 3.89 4.38 17.43
N ASP A 144 5.15 4.74 17.67
CA ASP A 144 5.59 6.10 17.94
C ASP A 144 6.91 6.38 17.23
N SER A 145 7.36 7.63 17.30
CA SER A 145 8.63 8.06 16.70
C SER A 145 9.85 7.29 17.21
N GLU A 146 9.81 6.69 18.40
CA GLU A 146 10.97 5.97 18.99
C GLU A 146 11.20 4.61 18.31
N GLN A 147 10.16 4.04 17.69
CA GLN A 147 10.29 2.81 16.91
C GLN A 147 11.04 3.00 15.58
N PHE A 148 11.18 4.25 15.12
CA PHE A 148 11.93 4.59 13.92
C PHE A 148 13.41 4.79 14.24
N GLN A 149 14.28 4.14 13.46
CA GLN A 149 15.72 4.35 13.55
C GLN A 149 16.07 5.68 12.88
N PHE A 150 16.55 6.64 13.66
CA PHE A 150 17.06 7.91 13.13
C PHE A 150 18.42 7.68 12.48
N VAL A 151 18.53 7.88 11.18
CA VAL A 151 19.74 7.52 10.40
C VAL A 151 20.38 8.71 9.69
N ALA A 152 19.69 9.84 9.59
CA ALA A 152 20.21 11.04 8.95
C ALA A 152 19.51 12.33 9.43
N GLU A 153 20.17 13.46 9.15
CA GLU A 153 19.70 14.81 9.52
C GLU A 153 18.58 15.35 8.63
N ASP A 154 18.39 14.78 7.43
CA ASP A 154 17.34 15.17 6.49
C ASP A 154 17.00 13.99 5.55
N LEU A 155 15.89 14.10 4.83
CA LEU A 155 15.40 13.05 3.95
C LEU A 155 16.37 12.73 2.80
N ILE A 156 17.00 13.73 2.18
CA ILE A 156 17.94 13.50 1.07
C ILE A 156 19.18 12.77 1.57
N SER A 157 19.71 13.15 2.73
CA SER A 157 20.81 12.49 3.40
C SER A 157 20.48 11.04 3.76
N LEU A 158 19.25 10.77 4.21
CA LEU A 158 18.76 9.40 4.43
C LEU A 158 18.73 8.59 3.13
N LEU A 159 18.19 9.16 2.04
CA LEU A 159 18.15 8.49 0.74
C LEU A 159 19.56 8.20 0.20
N ASN A 160 20.53 9.08 0.46
CA ASN A 160 21.93 8.86 0.11
C ASN A 160 22.55 7.71 0.95
N ALA A 161 22.21 7.59 2.24
CA ALA A 161 22.64 6.48 3.07
C ALA A 161 22.09 5.14 2.55
N LEU A 162 20.80 5.09 2.18
CA LEU A 162 20.22 3.91 1.54
C LEU A 162 20.84 3.60 0.19
N HIS A 163 21.17 4.63 -0.61
CA HIS A 163 21.89 4.45 -1.86
C HIS A 163 23.23 3.75 -1.62
N GLN A 164 23.99 4.16 -0.60
CA GLN A 164 25.26 3.50 -0.24
C GLN A 164 25.07 2.05 0.25
N GLN A 165 23.97 1.77 0.95
CA GLN A 165 23.65 0.41 1.44
C GLN A 165 23.07 -0.51 0.35
N SER A 166 22.56 0.04 -0.75
CA SER A 166 21.86 -0.71 -1.81
C SER A 166 22.64 -1.91 -2.36
N ALA A 167 23.98 -1.85 -2.38
CA ALA A 167 24.83 -2.94 -2.85
C ALA A 167 24.76 -4.19 -1.95
N GLN A 168 24.54 -4.02 -0.65
CA GLN A 168 24.49 -5.10 0.33
C GLN A 168 23.11 -5.74 0.43
N VAL A 169 22.10 -5.02 -0.05
CA VAL A 169 20.70 -5.43 -0.04
C VAL A 169 20.44 -6.50 -1.11
N ARG A 170 19.64 -7.50 -0.75
CA ARG A 170 19.22 -8.62 -1.62
C ARG A 170 17.72 -8.58 -1.86
N GLY A 171 17.32 -9.17 -2.97
CA GLY A 171 15.91 -9.23 -3.36
C GLY A 171 15.34 -7.87 -3.77
N PHE A 172 14.02 -7.85 -3.91
CA PHE A 172 13.28 -6.69 -4.37
C PHE A 172 12.81 -5.84 -3.19
N GLN A 173 13.04 -4.52 -3.26
CA GLN A 173 12.71 -3.56 -2.20
C GLN A 173 11.39 -2.86 -2.46
N THR A 174 10.61 -2.65 -1.41
CA THR A 174 9.52 -1.68 -1.41
C THR A 174 9.81 -0.59 -0.41
N ILE A 175 9.82 0.66 -0.85
CA ILE A 175 10.16 1.82 -0.02
C ILE A 175 8.96 2.76 0.00
N VAL A 176 8.42 3.05 1.18
CA VAL A 176 7.35 4.03 1.38
C VAL A 176 7.92 5.22 2.13
N ILE A 177 7.80 6.43 1.57
CA ILE A 177 8.35 7.67 2.12
C ILE A 177 7.20 8.56 2.55
N LEU A 178 7.18 9.00 3.81
CA LEU A 178 6.28 10.01 4.33
C LEU A 178 7.06 11.30 4.54
N THR A 179 6.60 12.39 3.92
CA THR A 179 7.21 13.72 4.05
C THR A 179 6.14 14.78 3.88
N ASP A 180 6.43 16.01 4.29
CA ASP A 180 5.55 17.12 4.01
C ASP A 180 5.53 17.44 2.51
N TRP A 181 4.34 17.62 1.93
CA TRP A 181 4.22 17.80 0.49
C TRP A 181 4.84 19.10 -0.02
N SER A 182 4.98 20.12 0.84
CA SER A 182 5.57 21.40 0.44
C SER A 182 7.05 21.30 0.08
N VAL A 183 7.73 20.23 0.51
CA VAL A 183 9.17 20.02 0.29
C VAL A 183 9.46 19.07 -0.88
N VAL A 184 8.42 18.53 -1.53
CA VAL A 184 8.59 17.65 -2.68
C VAL A 184 8.92 18.48 -3.92
N ASP A 185 10.19 18.80 -4.06
CA ASP A 185 10.78 19.56 -5.16
C ASP A 185 11.57 18.66 -6.13
N GLU A 186 12.18 19.28 -7.15
CA GLU A 186 13.00 18.57 -8.13
C GLU A 186 14.22 17.87 -7.50
N ASN A 187 14.79 18.44 -6.43
CA ASN A 187 15.96 17.86 -5.76
C ASN A 187 15.61 16.53 -5.08
N LEU A 188 14.48 16.49 -4.38
CA LEU A 188 13.98 15.27 -3.75
C LEU A 188 13.63 14.22 -4.81
N VAL A 189 12.93 14.61 -5.88
CA VAL A 189 12.61 13.71 -7.01
C VAL A 189 13.89 13.12 -7.61
N ASN A 190 14.92 13.95 -7.81
CA ASN A 190 16.23 13.50 -8.31
C ASN A 190 16.96 12.58 -7.32
N ALA A 191 16.83 12.79 -6.00
CA ALA A 191 17.36 11.88 -4.99
C ALA A 191 16.66 10.50 -5.05
N ILE A 192 15.32 10.49 -5.15
CA ILE A 192 14.53 9.27 -5.31
C ILE A 192 14.92 8.51 -6.58
N ASN A 193 15.11 9.22 -7.70
CA ASN A 193 15.53 8.60 -8.96
C ASN A 193 16.93 7.98 -8.86
N ARG A 194 17.89 8.64 -8.19
CA ARG A 194 19.22 8.08 -7.92
C ARG A 194 19.14 6.83 -7.05
N LEU A 195 18.28 6.81 -6.05
CA LEU A 195 18.05 5.63 -5.22
C LEU A 195 17.44 4.48 -6.04
N ARG A 196 16.44 4.77 -6.86
CA ARG A 196 15.81 3.78 -7.76
C ARG A 196 16.84 3.15 -8.70
N GLN A 197 17.70 3.98 -9.30
CA GLN A 197 18.79 3.52 -10.17
C GLN A 197 19.79 2.62 -9.41
N ALA A 198 20.03 2.86 -8.13
CA ALA A 198 20.95 2.07 -7.33
C ALA A 198 20.46 0.65 -7.04
N TYR A 199 19.14 0.49 -6.85
CA TYR A 199 18.53 -0.83 -6.67
C TYR A 199 18.29 -1.58 -7.98
N ARG A 200 18.32 -0.88 -9.12
CA ARG A 200 18.24 -1.53 -10.43
C ARG A 200 19.52 -2.31 -10.72
N TYR A 201 19.36 -3.48 -11.32
CA TYR A 201 20.48 -4.14 -11.95
C TYR A 201 20.98 -3.26 -13.11
N PRO A 202 22.29 -3.05 -13.27
CA PRO A 202 22.80 -2.49 -14.51
C PRO A 202 22.49 -3.50 -15.62
N GLU A 203 21.47 -3.22 -16.43
CA GLU A 203 21.33 -3.84 -17.74
C GLU A 203 22.44 -3.31 -18.65
N GLY A 204 23.67 -3.66 -18.31
CA GLY A 204 24.82 -3.41 -19.17
C GLY A 204 24.81 -4.44 -20.28
N HIS A 205 24.77 -3.99 -21.53
CA HIS A 205 25.29 -4.81 -22.63
C HIS A 205 26.79 -5.00 -22.40
N LEU A 206 27.19 -6.15 -21.86
CA LEU A 206 28.59 -6.55 -21.83
C LEU A 206 29.03 -6.86 -23.27
N ILE A 207 29.65 -5.89 -23.94
CA ILE A 207 30.44 -6.17 -25.16
C ILE A 207 31.76 -6.80 -24.70
N GLN A 208 31.72 -8.08 -24.34
CA GLN A 208 32.91 -8.91 -24.10
C GLN A 208 33.07 -9.91 -25.25
N SER A 209 34.31 -10.22 -25.64
CA SER A 209 34.61 -11.18 -26.72
C SER A 209 34.30 -12.64 -26.35
N LYS A 210 34.02 -12.91 -25.08
CA LYS A 210 33.54 -14.21 -24.57
C LYS A 210 32.31 -13.95 -23.73
N THR A 211 31.21 -14.60 -24.09
CA THR A 211 29.99 -14.62 -23.28
C THR A 211 30.29 -15.24 -21.91
N PRO A 212 30.18 -14.49 -20.80
CA PRO A 212 30.18 -15.13 -19.50
C PRO A 212 29.03 -16.15 -19.44
N LYS A 213 29.23 -17.26 -18.74
CA LYS A 213 28.17 -18.21 -18.44
C LYS A 213 26.99 -17.40 -17.89
N TRP A 214 25.87 -17.36 -18.64
CA TRP A 214 24.67 -16.65 -18.23
C TRP A 214 24.14 -17.31 -16.96
N MET A 215 24.57 -16.80 -15.80
CA MET A 215 23.81 -16.99 -14.59
C MET A 215 22.60 -16.11 -14.76
N SER A 216 21.45 -16.73 -15.06
CA SER A 216 20.16 -16.14 -14.76
C SER A 216 20.27 -15.54 -13.36
N PRO A 217 20.09 -14.22 -13.17
CA PRO A 217 20.07 -13.65 -11.84
C PRO A 217 18.85 -14.27 -11.15
N LYS A 218 19.08 -15.29 -10.32
CA LYS A 218 18.02 -15.96 -9.56
C LYS A 218 17.36 -15.04 -8.52
N GLU A 219 17.80 -13.80 -8.39
CA GLU A 219 17.22 -12.78 -7.53
C GLU A 219 17.04 -11.50 -8.34
N LEU A 220 15.78 -11.16 -8.65
CA LEU A 220 15.40 -9.86 -9.22
C LEU A 220 15.76 -8.78 -8.20
N LYS A 221 16.83 -8.01 -8.48
CA LYS A 221 17.15 -6.78 -7.73
C LYS A 221 16.41 -5.61 -8.34
N GLY A 222 15.66 -4.89 -7.51
CA GLY A 222 14.88 -3.72 -7.93
C GLY A 222 14.22 -3.04 -6.74
N SER A 223 13.60 -1.89 -6.99
CA SER A 223 12.80 -1.20 -5.96
C SER A 223 11.54 -0.56 -6.52
N CYS A 224 10.47 -0.56 -5.71
CA CYS A 224 9.31 0.30 -5.91
C CYS A 224 9.30 1.37 -4.82
N ILE A 225 9.16 2.63 -5.22
CA ILE A 225 9.20 3.76 -4.29
C ILE A 225 7.85 4.47 -4.30
N TYR A 226 7.22 4.57 -3.13
CA TYR A 226 5.92 5.20 -2.94
C TYR A 226 6.11 6.44 -2.07
N LEU A 227 5.69 7.60 -2.54
CA LEU A 227 5.82 8.87 -1.83
C LEU A 227 4.46 9.32 -1.32
N ILE A 228 4.32 9.49 -0.01
CA ILE A 228 3.12 9.97 0.64
C ILE A 228 3.37 11.39 1.13
N GLY A 229 2.65 12.34 0.53
CA GLY A 229 2.64 13.73 0.94
C GLY A 229 1.66 13.99 2.05
N ILE A 230 2.17 14.39 3.21
CA ILE A 230 1.38 15.04 4.25
C ILE A 230 1.13 16.50 3.84
N SER A 231 0.10 17.16 4.36
CA SER A 231 -0.25 18.57 4.07
C SER A 231 -0.88 18.93 2.72
N ASN A 232 -1.13 17.94 1.85
CA ASN A 232 -1.86 18.15 0.59
C ASN A 232 -3.12 17.26 0.52
N SER A 233 -4.18 17.79 -0.09
CA SER A 233 -5.45 17.10 -0.32
C SER A 233 -5.58 16.52 -1.73
N LEU A 234 -4.72 16.93 -2.67
CA LEU A 234 -4.76 16.50 -4.08
C LEU A 234 -3.57 15.62 -4.45
N SER A 235 -3.83 14.46 -5.03
CA SER A 235 -2.76 13.61 -5.57
C SER A 235 -2.14 14.27 -6.80
N ARG A 236 -0.81 14.45 -6.81
CA ARG A 236 -0.04 14.68 -8.05
C ARG A 236 0.91 13.52 -8.27
N SER A 237 1.20 13.23 -9.53
CA SER A 237 2.19 12.24 -9.96
C SER A 237 3.54 12.94 -10.13
N LEU A 238 4.33 13.01 -9.05
CA LEU A 238 5.64 13.67 -9.00
C LEU A 238 6.80 12.70 -9.21
N ILE A 239 6.64 11.43 -8.78
CA ILE A 239 7.70 10.41 -8.91
C ILE A 239 7.32 9.23 -9.81
N ASP A 240 6.11 9.26 -10.38
CA ASP A 240 5.57 8.23 -11.25
C ASP A 240 6.38 8.22 -12.56
N GLN A 241 6.97 7.08 -12.88
CA GLN A 241 7.77 6.91 -14.11
C GLN A 241 7.23 5.73 -14.93
N ILE A 242 7.25 5.90 -16.26
CA ILE A 242 6.85 4.84 -17.18
C ILE A 242 7.87 3.72 -17.09
N GLY A 243 7.38 2.48 -16.93
CA GLY A 243 8.24 1.29 -16.81
C GLY A 243 8.77 1.05 -15.39
N ASP A 244 8.54 1.97 -14.47
CA ASP A 244 8.93 1.84 -13.08
C ASP A 244 7.70 1.64 -12.20
N CYS A 245 7.87 0.93 -11.10
CA CYS A 245 6.84 0.83 -10.09
C CYS A 245 7.02 1.87 -8.99
N GLY A 246 5.91 2.21 -8.34
CA GLY A 246 5.84 3.28 -7.35
C GLY A 246 5.05 4.48 -7.87
N PHE A 247 4.59 5.30 -6.95
CA PHE A 247 3.84 6.51 -7.27
C PHE A 247 3.84 7.48 -6.08
N SER A 248 3.49 8.74 -6.33
CA SER A 248 3.19 9.69 -5.26
C SER A 248 1.69 9.82 -5.01
N SER A 249 1.31 9.99 -3.74
CA SER A 249 -0.06 10.26 -3.34
C SER A 249 -0.13 11.25 -2.19
N ALA A 250 -1.20 12.05 -2.16
CA ALA A 250 -1.57 12.80 -0.98
C ALA A 250 -2.08 11.84 0.09
N ALA A 251 -1.75 12.09 1.36
CA ALA A 251 -2.17 11.23 2.46
C ALA A 251 -3.71 11.09 2.52
N ASP A 252 -4.45 12.17 2.34
CA ASP A 252 -5.93 12.16 2.32
C ASP A 252 -6.52 11.17 1.29
N LYS A 253 -5.84 10.94 0.17
CA LYS A 253 -6.33 10.05 -0.88
C LYS A 253 -6.27 8.57 -0.46
N ILE A 254 -5.31 8.20 0.38
CA ILE A 254 -5.09 6.81 0.81
C ILE A 254 -5.70 6.51 2.17
N MET A 255 -6.08 7.53 2.94
CA MET A 255 -6.60 7.36 4.30
C MET A 255 -7.94 6.61 4.41
N PRO A 256 -8.91 6.71 3.48
CA PRO A 256 -10.14 5.90 3.55
C PRO A 256 -9.87 4.39 3.49
N PRO A 257 -10.66 3.53 4.16
CA PRO A 257 -10.42 2.08 4.19
C PRO A 257 -10.23 1.39 2.84
N GLU A 258 -11.08 1.69 1.86
CA GLU A 258 -10.97 1.13 0.50
C GLU A 258 -9.68 1.54 -0.19
N GLN A 259 -9.32 2.82 -0.08
CA GLN A 259 -8.11 3.35 -0.69
C GLN A 259 -6.85 2.85 0.00
N MET A 260 -6.89 2.65 1.32
CA MET A 260 -5.79 2.07 2.08
C MET A 260 -5.59 0.60 1.69
N ALA A 261 -6.66 -0.18 1.57
CA ALA A 261 -6.59 -1.57 1.13
C ALA A 261 -5.99 -1.67 -0.29
N HIS A 262 -6.43 -0.82 -1.21
CA HIS A 262 -5.86 -0.74 -2.55
C HIS A 262 -4.39 -0.27 -2.54
N PHE A 263 -4.04 0.69 -1.66
CA PHE A 263 -2.66 1.14 -1.47
C PHE A 263 -1.76 -0.01 -0.99
N VAL A 264 -2.18 -0.72 0.05
CA VAL A 264 -1.48 -1.89 0.62
C VAL A 264 -1.32 -2.99 -0.42
N GLU A 265 -2.36 -3.32 -1.18
CA GLU A 265 -2.29 -4.29 -2.29
C GLU A 265 -1.20 -3.88 -3.30
N ARG A 266 -1.20 -2.62 -3.74
CA ARG A 266 -0.21 -2.12 -4.71
C ARG A 266 1.22 -2.04 -4.17
N VAL A 267 1.38 -1.86 -2.87
CA VAL A 267 2.68 -1.77 -2.18
C VAL A 267 3.25 -3.17 -1.95
N LEU A 268 2.44 -4.14 -1.56
CA LEU A 268 2.93 -5.48 -1.16
C LEU A 268 2.86 -6.52 -2.27
N TYR A 269 1.99 -6.34 -3.26
CA TYR A 269 1.74 -7.32 -4.31
C TYR A 269 1.97 -6.73 -5.71
N LYS A 270 2.35 -7.62 -6.64
CA LYS A 270 2.28 -7.37 -8.08
C LYS A 270 1.01 -8.03 -8.63
N GLY A 271 0.91 -8.15 -9.94
CA GLY A 271 -0.25 -8.75 -10.58
C GLY A 271 -0.48 -10.21 -10.19
N PRO A 272 -1.61 -10.78 -10.65
CA PRO A 272 -1.82 -12.23 -10.60
C PRO A 272 -0.67 -12.98 -11.26
N LYS A 273 -0.38 -14.16 -10.74
CA LYS A 273 0.65 -15.04 -11.30
C LYS A 273 0.25 -15.55 -12.68
N ASP A 274 1.23 -15.64 -13.57
CA ASP A 274 1.17 -16.34 -14.86
C ASP A 274 2.42 -17.23 -14.91
N SER A 275 2.22 -18.54 -14.70
CA SER A 275 3.31 -19.51 -14.47
C SER A 275 4.00 -19.98 -15.74
N ASP A 276 3.28 -20.06 -16.87
CA ASP A 276 3.81 -20.48 -18.17
C ASP A 276 4.04 -19.33 -19.14
N GLY A 277 3.53 -18.13 -18.82
CA GLY A 277 3.84 -16.89 -19.51
C GLY A 277 3.09 -16.74 -20.83
N ASP A 278 1.92 -17.39 -20.94
CA ASP A 278 1.10 -17.37 -22.15
C ASP A 278 0.17 -16.13 -22.24
N GLY A 279 0.11 -15.32 -21.18
CA GLY A 279 -0.69 -14.11 -21.06
C GLY A 279 -2.06 -14.33 -20.39
N VAL A 280 -2.38 -15.54 -19.97
CA VAL A 280 -3.56 -15.89 -19.17
C VAL A 280 -3.11 -16.24 -17.76
N PHE A 281 -3.60 -15.49 -16.78
CA PHE A 281 -3.21 -15.71 -15.39
C PHE A 281 -3.67 -17.08 -14.85
N ASP A 282 -2.86 -17.68 -13.97
CA ASP A 282 -3.04 -19.02 -13.39
C ASP A 282 -4.45 -19.25 -12.80
N TYR A 283 -5.05 -18.22 -12.20
CA TYR A 283 -6.38 -18.32 -11.58
C TYR A 283 -7.53 -18.39 -12.60
N LYS A 284 -7.26 -18.15 -13.89
CA LYS A 284 -8.19 -18.24 -15.03
C LYS A 284 -7.77 -19.25 -16.09
N ASP A 285 -6.51 -19.68 -16.07
CA ASP A 285 -5.95 -20.60 -17.04
C ASP A 285 -6.50 -22.03 -16.85
N GLN A 286 -7.03 -22.61 -17.92
CA GLN A 286 -7.56 -23.97 -17.97
C GLN A 286 -6.53 -24.97 -18.53
N CYS A 287 -5.48 -24.49 -19.19
CA CYS A 287 -4.47 -25.27 -19.87
C CYS A 287 -3.08 -24.95 -19.34
N PRO A 288 -2.76 -25.33 -18.08
CA PRO A 288 -1.47 -25.01 -17.50
C PRO A 288 -0.34 -25.71 -18.25
N ARG A 289 0.76 -24.98 -18.46
CA ARG A 289 1.98 -25.40 -19.19
C ARG A 289 1.83 -25.33 -20.71
N THR A 290 1.14 -24.31 -21.20
CA THR A 290 1.16 -23.99 -22.63
C THR A 290 2.58 -23.72 -23.10
N ALA A 291 2.93 -24.18 -24.31
CA ALA A 291 4.27 -23.98 -24.83
C ALA A 291 4.60 -22.49 -24.97
N LEU A 292 5.84 -22.13 -24.66
CA LEU A 292 6.29 -20.73 -24.75
C LEU A 292 6.12 -20.20 -26.19
N ASN A 293 5.47 -19.04 -26.32
CA ASN A 293 5.09 -18.40 -27.59
C ASN A 293 3.98 -19.10 -28.38
N ALA A 294 3.28 -20.09 -27.82
CA ALA A 294 2.10 -20.63 -28.46
C ALA A 294 0.98 -19.57 -28.52
N LEU A 295 0.19 -19.59 -29.59
CA LEU A 295 -0.99 -18.75 -29.70
C LEU A 295 -2.12 -19.38 -28.88
N VAL A 296 -2.45 -18.75 -27.75
CA VAL A 296 -3.50 -19.22 -26.84
C VAL A 296 -4.83 -18.51 -27.06
N ASN A 297 -5.91 -19.19 -26.68
CA ASN A 297 -7.24 -18.60 -26.60
C ASN A 297 -7.50 -17.96 -25.23
N PHE A 298 -8.71 -17.45 -25.00
CA PHE A 298 -9.07 -16.77 -23.74
C PHE A 298 -9.06 -17.68 -22.49
N ASN A 299 -8.98 -19.01 -22.67
CA ASN A 299 -8.87 -19.99 -21.60
C ASN A 299 -7.41 -20.41 -21.33
N GLY A 300 -6.42 -19.86 -22.06
CA GLY A 300 -5.01 -20.27 -21.96
C GLY A 300 -4.65 -21.50 -22.80
N CYS A 301 -5.59 -22.05 -23.58
CA CYS A 301 -5.33 -23.25 -24.36
C CYS A 301 -4.79 -22.93 -25.77
N GLU A 302 -3.85 -23.74 -26.25
CA GLU A 302 -3.28 -23.62 -27.60
C GLU A 302 -4.36 -23.69 -28.67
N LYS A 303 -4.31 -22.75 -29.61
CA LYS A 303 -5.30 -22.66 -30.70
C LYS A 303 -5.10 -23.71 -31.80
N PHE A 304 -3.89 -24.23 -31.94
CA PHE A 304 -3.48 -25.14 -33.02
C PHE A 304 -2.88 -26.44 -32.48
N ALA A 305 -3.32 -26.90 -31.31
CA ALA A 305 -3.07 -28.27 -30.89
C ALA A 305 -3.76 -29.19 -31.93
N ASP A 306 -2.95 -29.77 -32.82
CA ASP A 306 -3.29 -30.74 -33.87
C ASP A 306 -3.62 -30.16 -35.28
N GLU A 307 -2.58 -30.04 -36.12
CA GLU A 307 -2.58 -30.64 -37.47
C GLU A 307 -1.74 -31.93 -37.45
#